data_AF-A0A973F820-F1
#
_entry.id   AF-A0A973F820-F1
#
_cell.length_a   1.000
_cell.length_b   1.000
_cell.length_c   1.000
_cell.angle_alpha   90.00
_cell.angle_beta   90.00
_cell.angle_gamma   90.00
#
_symmetry.space_group_name_H-M   'P 1'
#
loop_
_entity.id
_entity.type
_entity.pdbx_description
1 polymer ?
#
loop_
_entity_poly.entity_id
_entity_poly.type
_entity_poly.pdbx_seq_one_letter_code
_entity_poly.pdbx_strand_id
1 'polypeptide(L)'
;MKKMFTWRIFISFGLFISFFMLLISGVILYLGPSGRGPGAIVWLIIGLTKPEWQNQHIIFGFIFSLFALFHLFAINWKAFFSYLQSKTKEGLKSPVELICIIVFSLIFGIGTYYKLQPFSGILDFGKNISKLWDGKKQQQPGGPERPGVILKEPGNPR
;
A
#
# COMPACT_ATOMS: atom_id res chain seq x y z
N MET A 1 13.13 -41.26 9.58
CA MET A 1 12.11 -40.32 10.10
C MET A 1 11.80 -39.28 9.03
N LYS A 2 10.60 -39.25 8.45
CA LYS A 2 10.19 -38.19 7.51
C LYS A 2 10.13 -36.87 8.29
N LYS A 3 10.86 -35.84 7.86
CA LYS A 3 10.77 -34.50 8.47
C LYS A 3 9.34 -33.97 8.25
N MET A 4 8.54 -33.92 9.32
CA MET A 4 7.13 -33.48 9.24
C MET A 4 7.00 -31.97 8.99
N PHE A 5 8.04 -31.18 9.29
CA PHE A 5 8.04 -29.74 9.12
C PHE A 5 9.36 -29.25 8.53
N THR A 6 9.27 -28.48 7.45
CA THR A 6 10.41 -27.86 6.80
C THR A 6 10.29 -26.35 6.91
N TRP A 7 11.12 -25.74 7.76
CA TRP A 7 11.16 -24.30 8.00
C TRP A 7 11.26 -23.46 6.71
N ARG A 8 11.99 -23.97 5.71
CA ARG A 8 12.12 -23.33 4.40
C ARG A 8 10.79 -23.24 3.65
N ILE A 9 10.01 -24.32 3.65
CA ILE A 9 8.70 -24.37 3.00
C ILE A 9 7.75 -23.42 3.73
N PHE A 10 7.75 -23.47 5.06
CA PHE A 10 6.92 -22.59 5.89
C PHE A 10 7.17 -21.09 5.61
N ILE A 11 8.43 -20.65 5.61
CA ILE A 11 8.78 -19.25 5.31
C ILE A 11 8.36 -18.88 3.89
N SER A 12 8.68 -19.70 2.89
CA SER A 12 8.38 -19.37 1.49
C SER A 12 6.88 -19.28 1.23
N PHE A 13 6.09 -20.22 1.76
CA PHE A 13 4.63 -20.16 1.65
C PHE A 13 4.03 -19.00 2.45
N GLY A 14 4.56 -18.72 3.66
CA GLY A 14 4.15 -17.57 4.46
C GLY A 14 4.40 -16.24 3.74
N LEU A 15 5.57 -16.10 3.09
CA LEU A 15 5.91 -14.95 2.26
C LEU A 15 4.95 -14.79 1.08
N PHE A 16 4.66 -15.89 0.37
CA PHE A 16 3.75 -15.89 -0.78
C PHE A 16 2.32 -15.50 -0.39
N ILE A 17 1.77 -16.08 0.68
CA ILE A 17 0.42 -15.77 1.16
C ILE A 17 0.34 -14.30 1.60
N SER A 18 1.36 -13.82 2.32
CA SER A 18 1.38 -12.43 2.80
C SER A 18 1.51 -11.44 1.64
N PHE A 19 2.33 -11.75 0.63
CA PHE A 19 2.42 -10.97 -0.60
C PHE A 19 1.08 -10.90 -1.33
N PHE A 20 0.39 -12.04 -1.47
CA PHE A 20 -0.90 -12.10 -2.14
C PHE A 20 -1.95 -11.26 -1.41
N MET A 21 -1.98 -11.32 -0.08
CA MET A 21 -2.88 -10.49 0.73
C MET A 21 -2.56 -9.00 0.63
N LEU A 22 -1.28 -8.62 0.59
CA LEU A 22 -0.85 -7.25 0.35
C LEU A 22 -1.26 -6.73 -1.03
N LEU A 23 -1.15 -7.57 -2.06
CA LEU A 23 -1.55 -7.23 -3.42
C LEU A 23 -3.06 -6.98 -3.51
N ILE A 24 -3.87 -7.90 -2.98
CA ILE A 24 -5.33 -7.76 -2.97
C ILE A 24 -5.74 -6.52 -2.18
N SER A 25 -5.27 -6.39 -0.94
CA SER A 25 -5.63 -5.26 -0.08
C SER A 25 -5.13 -3.93 -0.64
N GLY A 26 -3.95 -3.89 -1.28
CA GLY A 26 -3.43 -2.71 -1.96
C GLY A 26 -4.30 -2.26 -3.14
N VAL A 27 -4.72 -3.19 -3.99
CA VAL A 27 -5.67 -2.91 -5.10
C VAL A 27 -7.00 -2.41 -4.56
N ILE A 28 -7.55 -3.08 -3.54
CA ILE A 28 -8.81 -2.71 -2.90
C ILE A 28 -8.73 -1.28 -2.33
N LEU A 29 -7.66 -0.96 -1.60
CA LEU A 29 -7.45 0.38 -1.03
C LEU A 29 -7.24 1.47 -2.08
N TYR A 30 -6.57 1.12 -3.18
CA TYR A 30 -6.34 2.01 -4.31
C TYR A 30 -7.64 2.39 -5.04
N LEU A 31 -8.60 1.45 -5.12
CA LEU A 31 -9.92 1.67 -5.72
C LEU A 31 -10.92 2.33 -4.75
N GLY A 32 -10.70 2.21 -3.43
CA GLY A 32 -11.66 2.67 -2.43
C GLY A 32 -11.76 4.20 -2.31
N PRO A 33 -12.95 4.74 -1.97
CA PRO A 33 -13.20 6.18 -1.92
C PRO A 33 -12.32 6.92 -0.89
N SER A 34 -12.05 8.20 -1.14
CA SER A 34 -11.26 9.07 -0.27
C SER A 34 -12.04 9.41 0.99
N GLY A 35 -11.73 8.77 2.12
CA GLY A 35 -12.53 8.87 3.34
C GLY A 35 -12.40 10.21 4.06
N ARG A 36 -13.22 11.22 3.68
CA ARG A 36 -13.61 12.38 4.51
C ARG A 36 -14.98 12.98 4.10
N GLY A 37 -15.87 12.18 3.52
CA GLY A 37 -17.22 12.60 3.15
C GLY A 37 -18.30 11.93 3.99
N PRO A 38 -19.51 12.52 4.12
CA PRO A 38 -20.69 11.86 4.69
C PRO A 38 -21.07 10.52 4.02
N GLY A 39 -20.41 10.19 2.91
CA GLY A 39 -20.54 8.94 2.17
C GLY A 39 -19.65 7.77 2.65
N ALA A 40 -18.92 7.88 3.77
CA ALA A 40 -18.08 6.81 4.32
C ALA A 40 -18.86 5.54 4.75
N ILE A 41 -20.19 5.59 4.77
CA ILE A 41 -21.05 4.50 5.23
C ILE A 41 -21.36 3.56 4.04
N VAL A 42 -20.91 2.30 4.22
CA VAL A 42 -20.97 1.08 3.39
C VAL A 42 -20.15 1.05 2.09
N TRP A 43 -18.85 1.37 2.15
CA TRP A 43 -17.93 0.72 1.22
C TRP A 43 -17.58 -0.65 1.80
N LEU A 44 -18.29 -1.68 1.34
CA LEU A 44 -18.12 -3.05 1.81
C LEU A 44 -17.63 -3.89 0.63
N ILE A 45 -16.35 -4.28 0.65
CA ILE A 45 -15.80 -5.23 -0.31
C ILE A 45 -15.51 -6.52 0.44
N ILE A 46 -16.15 -7.61 0.02
CA ILE A 46 -16.01 -8.95 0.64
C ILE A 46 -16.30 -8.89 2.16
N GLY A 47 -17.31 -8.13 2.56
CA GLY A 47 -17.73 -8.04 3.96
C GLY A 47 -16.84 -7.16 4.86
N LEU A 48 -15.78 -6.53 4.35
CA LEU A 48 -14.95 -5.59 5.11
C LEU A 48 -15.08 -4.16 4.59
N THR A 49 -15.02 -3.23 5.53
CA THR A 49 -14.95 -1.78 5.31
C THR A 49 -13.55 -1.34 4.88
N LYS A 50 -13.43 -0.13 4.31
CA LYS A 50 -12.13 0.42 3.89
C LYS A 50 -11.09 0.47 5.04
N PRO A 51 -11.45 0.94 6.25
CA PRO A 51 -10.54 0.89 7.40
C PRO A 51 -10.12 -0.53 7.77
N GLU A 52 -11.03 -1.50 7.68
CA GLU A 52 -10.70 -2.89 7.99
C GLU A 52 -9.75 -3.50 6.95
N TRP A 53 -9.94 -3.20 5.66
CA TRP A 53 -8.96 -3.54 4.61
C TRP A 53 -7.60 -2.88 4.82
N GLN A 54 -7.58 -1.64 5.32
CA GLN A 54 -6.35 -0.95 5.70
C GLN A 54 -5.65 -1.67 6.86
N ASN A 55 -6.40 -2.11 7.87
CA ASN A 55 -5.86 -2.89 8.97
C ASN A 55 -5.26 -4.22 8.49
N GLN A 56 -5.96 -4.92 7.59
CA GLN A 56 -5.42 -6.14 6.97
C GLN A 56 -4.12 -5.86 6.22
N HIS A 57 -4.09 -4.82 5.38
CA HIS A 57 -2.89 -4.45 4.64
C HIS A 57 -1.70 -4.17 5.56
N ILE A 58 -1.92 -3.43 6.64
CA ILE A 58 -0.86 -3.09 7.61
C ILE A 58 -0.32 -4.36 8.29
N ILE A 59 -1.21 -5.20 8.84
CA ILE A 59 -0.79 -6.41 9.57
C ILE A 59 -0.06 -7.39 8.65
N PHE A 60 -0.59 -7.65 7.45
CA PHE A 60 0.08 -8.51 6.49
C PHE A 60 1.37 -7.88 5.95
N GLY A 61 1.50 -6.56 5.94
CA GLY A 61 2.74 -5.84 5.66
C GLY A 61 3.85 -6.13 6.67
N PHE A 62 3.50 -6.11 7.96
CA PHE A 62 4.42 -6.50 9.03
C PHE A 62 4.83 -7.97 8.91
N ILE A 63 3.86 -8.88 8.70
CA ILE A 63 4.13 -10.32 8.55
C ILE A 63 5.02 -10.59 7.33
N PHE A 64 4.71 -9.97 6.18
CA PHE A 64 5.53 -10.08 4.98
C PHE A 64 6.96 -9.59 5.22
N SER A 65 7.13 -8.44 5.87
CA SER A 65 8.45 -7.89 6.19
C SER A 65 9.24 -8.82 7.09
N LEU A 66 8.59 -9.42 8.10
CA LEU A 66 9.20 -10.39 9.00
C LEU A 66 9.63 -11.67 8.25
N PHE A 67 8.76 -12.22 7.41
CA PHE A 67 9.12 -13.39 6.60
C PHE A 67 10.17 -13.07 5.55
N ALA A 68 10.19 -11.89 4.95
CA ALA A 68 11.21 -11.46 4.01
C ALA A 68 12.59 -11.40 4.69
N LEU A 69 12.63 -10.85 5.91
CA LEU A 69 13.83 -10.84 6.73
C LEU A 69 14.28 -12.27 7.04
N PHE A 70 13.40 -13.12 7.57
CA PHE A 70 13.75 -14.51 7.83
C PHE A 70 14.13 -15.29 6.56
N HIS A 71 13.53 -14.99 5.42
CA HIS A 71 13.89 -15.63 4.15
C HIS A 71 15.33 -15.27 3.77
N LEU A 72 15.70 -13.98 3.86
CA LEU A 72 17.05 -13.52 3.60
C LEU A 72 18.07 -14.15 4.59
N PHE A 73 17.72 -14.18 5.87
CA PHE A 73 18.60 -14.66 6.96
C PHE A 73 18.66 -16.20 7.13
N ALA A 74 17.61 -16.94 6.78
CA ALA A 74 17.58 -18.39 6.98
C ALA A 74 17.95 -19.16 5.70
N ILE A 75 17.55 -18.66 4.53
CA ILE A 75 17.71 -19.39 3.26
C ILE A 75 18.95 -18.92 2.52
N ASN A 76 19.25 -17.62 2.54
CA ASN A 76 20.30 -17.01 1.70
C ASN A 76 21.44 -16.32 2.49
N TRP A 77 21.54 -16.48 3.80
CA TRP A 77 22.50 -15.71 4.61
C TRP A 77 23.96 -15.91 4.26
N LYS A 78 24.37 -17.15 3.93
CA LYS A 78 25.73 -17.41 3.44
C LYS A 78 26.01 -16.71 2.11
N ALA A 79 25.04 -16.70 1.20
CA ALA A 79 25.18 -16.03 -0.09
C ALA A 79 25.18 -14.50 0.09
N PHE A 80 24.32 -13.97 0.95
CA PHE A 80 24.24 -12.55 1.27
C PHE A 80 25.53 -12.02 1.92
N PHE A 81 26.06 -12.71 2.93
CA PHE A 81 27.34 -12.33 3.56
C PHE A 81 28.53 -12.59 2.65
N SER A 82 28.53 -13.65 1.86
CA SER A 82 29.59 -13.85 0.85
C SER A 82 29.58 -12.72 -0.17
N TYR A 83 28.39 -12.28 -0.62
CA TYR A 83 28.27 -11.08 -1.44
C TYR A 83 28.81 -9.85 -0.70
N LEU A 84 28.36 -9.56 0.52
CA LEU A 84 28.79 -8.35 1.24
C LEU A 84 30.30 -8.36 1.54
N GLN A 85 30.84 -9.49 1.98
CA GLN A 85 32.23 -9.67 2.42
C GLN A 85 33.22 -9.80 1.25
N SER A 86 32.82 -10.44 0.14
CA SER A 86 33.63 -10.43 -1.11
C SER A 86 33.71 -9.03 -1.70
N LYS A 87 32.64 -8.23 -1.59
CA LYS A 87 32.63 -6.83 -2.05
C LYS A 87 33.53 -5.93 -1.19
N THR A 88 33.70 -6.22 0.12
CA THR A 88 34.65 -5.50 1.00
C THR A 88 36.12 -5.85 0.73
N LYS A 89 36.43 -7.08 0.29
CA LYS A 89 37.80 -7.56 0.10
C LYS A 89 38.31 -7.47 -1.34
N GLU A 90 37.46 -7.63 -2.35
CA GLU A 90 37.84 -7.69 -3.78
C GLU A 90 37.26 -6.53 -4.61
N GLY A 91 36.60 -5.55 -3.99
CA GLY A 91 35.86 -4.50 -4.70
C GLY A 91 34.52 -4.99 -5.28
N LEU A 92 33.68 -4.05 -5.73
CA LEU A 92 32.34 -4.37 -6.24
C LEU A 92 32.44 -5.21 -7.54
N LYS A 93 32.11 -6.50 -7.52
CA LYS A 93 32.03 -7.34 -8.76
C LYS A 93 30.93 -6.93 -9.75
N SER A 94 29.98 -6.10 -9.33
CA SER A 94 28.85 -5.61 -10.14
C SER A 94 28.39 -4.22 -9.69
N PRO A 95 29.26 -3.19 -9.82
CA PRO A 95 28.95 -1.84 -9.35
C PRO A 95 27.82 -1.21 -10.19
N VAL A 96 27.73 -1.59 -11.47
CA VAL A 96 26.72 -1.11 -12.41
C VAL A 96 25.32 -1.51 -11.97
N GLU A 97 25.10 -2.77 -11.58
CA GLU A 97 23.79 -3.25 -11.10
C GLU A 97 23.32 -2.47 -9.86
N LEU A 98 24.23 -2.22 -8.92
CA LEU A 98 23.97 -1.46 -7.70
C LEU A 98 23.62 0.00 -8.02
N ILE A 99 24.39 0.64 -8.91
CA ILE A 99 24.12 1.99 -9.39
C ILE A 99 22.77 2.03 -10.10
N CYS A 100 22.44 1.05 -10.95
CA CYS A 100 21.15 0.95 -11.60
C CYS A 100 20.02 0.88 -10.57
N ILE A 101 20.10 0.00 -9.57
CA ILE A 101 19.06 -0.12 -8.53
C ILE A 101 18.87 1.21 -7.78
N ILE A 102 19.96 1.90 -7.44
CA ILE A 102 19.92 3.21 -6.76
C ILE A 102 19.27 4.26 -7.66
N VAL A 103 19.69 4.35 -8.92
CA VAL A 103 19.16 5.30 -9.90
C VAL A 103 17.68 5.03 -10.16
N PHE A 104 17.26 3.76 -10.35
CA PHE A 104 15.86 3.40 -10.51
C PHE A 104 15.04 3.78 -9.28
N SER A 105 15.54 3.50 -8.07
CA SER A 105 14.85 3.87 -6.82
C SER A 105 14.68 5.38 -6.70
N LEU A 106 15.71 6.16 -7.04
CA LEU A 106 15.65 7.62 -7.06
C LEU A 106 14.68 8.14 -8.12
N ILE A 107 14.72 7.61 -9.34
CA ILE A 107 13.80 8.00 -10.43
C ILE A 107 12.35 7.76 -10.01
N PHE A 108 12.03 6.61 -9.43
CA PHE A 108 10.68 6.29 -8.99
C PHE A 108 10.25 7.18 -7.82
N GLY A 109 11.14 7.40 -6.84
CA GLY A 109 10.87 8.28 -5.70
C GLY A 109 10.64 9.74 -6.10
N ILE A 110 11.58 10.31 -6.86
CA ILE A 110 11.52 11.69 -7.37
C ILE A 110 10.33 11.85 -8.33
N GLY A 111 10.16 10.93 -9.28
CA GLY A 111 9.07 10.97 -10.24
C GLY A 111 7.69 10.92 -9.60
N THR A 112 7.53 10.09 -8.56
CA THR A 112 6.29 10.05 -7.77
C THR A 112 6.09 11.35 -6.98
N TYR A 113 7.13 11.87 -6.33
CA TYR A 113 7.06 13.11 -5.53
C TYR A 113 6.69 14.33 -6.38
N TYR A 114 7.35 14.51 -7.53
CA TYR A 114 7.08 15.60 -8.47
C TYR A 114 5.89 15.33 -9.41
N LYS A 115 5.19 14.20 -9.26
CA LYS A 115 4.02 13.82 -10.09
C LYS A 115 4.33 13.80 -11.59
N LEU A 116 5.53 13.34 -11.96
CA LEU A 116 5.94 13.19 -13.36
C LEU A 116 5.19 12.04 -14.03
N GLN A 117 5.04 12.08 -15.35
CA GLN A 117 4.54 10.92 -16.12
C GLN A 117 5.58 9.80 -16.12
N PRO A 118 5.19 8.52 -16.02
CA PRO A 118 3.82 7.98 -15.99
C PRO A 118 3.18 7.94 -14.58
N PHE A 119 3.91 8.30 -13.53
CA PHE A 119 3.47 8.16 -12.13
C PHE A 119 2.20 8.96 -11.82
N SER A 120 2.07 10.19 -12.32
CA SER A 120 0.85 10.97 -12.15
C SER A 120 -0.37 10.34 -12.81
N GLY A 121 -0.21 9.71 -13.99
CA GLY A 121 -1.30 9.04 -14.69
C GLY A 121 -1.92 7.92 -13.85
N ILE A 122 -1.09 7.13 -13.18
CA ILE A 122 -1.54 6.10 -12.23
C ILE A 122 -2.27 6.77 -11.06
N LEU A 123 -1.64 7.72 -10.38
CA LEU A 123 -2.25 8.38 -9.20
C LEU A 123 -3.59 9.06 -9.53
N ASP A 124 -3.72 9.68 -10.69
CA ASP A 124 -4.94 10.37 -11.11
C ASP A 124 -6.04 9.40 -11.54
N PHE A 125 -5.69 8.24 -12.10
CA PHE A 125 -6.66 7.17 -12.35
C PHE A 125 -7.34 6.73 -11.04
N GLY A 126 -6.57 6.47 -9.98
CA GLY A 126 -7.12 6.14 -8.67
C GLY A 126 -8.05 7.23 -8.13
N LYS A 127 -7.66 8.52 -8.28
CA LYS A 127 -8.52 9.65 -7.89
C LYS A 127 -9.81 9.72 -8.70
N ASN A 128 -9.76 9.45 -10.00
CA ASN A 128 -10.94 9.49 -10.86
C ASN A 128 -11.93 8.38 -10.47
N ILE A 129 -11.45 7.17 -10.17
CA ILE A 129 -12.29 6.09 -9.64
C ILE A 129 -12.93 6.51 -8.31
N SER A 130 -12.13 7.08 -7.41
CA SER A 130 -12.63 7.59 -6.12
C SER A 130 -13.72 8.64 -6.31
N LYS A 131 -13.54 9.60 -7.23
CA LYS A 131 -14.56 10.61 -7.58
C LYS A 131 -15.83 10.00 -8.17
N LEU A 132 -15.74 8.94 -8.98
CA LEU A 132 -16.92 8.25 -9.52
C LEU A 132 -17.77 7.62 -8.40
N TRP A 133 -17.11 7.11 -7.35
CA TRP A 133 -17.80 6.60 -6.17
C TRP A 133 -18.56 7.69 -5.42
N ASP A 134 -17.97 8.88 -5.33
CA ASP A 134 -18.61 10.05 -4.70
C ASP A 134 -19.76 10.62 -5.56
N GLY A 135 -19.58 10.68 -6.89
CA GLY A 135 -20.57 11.22 -7.84
C GLY A 135 -21.84 10.38 -7.94
N LYS A 136 -21.76 9.05 -7.85
CA LYS A 136 -22.94 8.16 -7.81
C LYS A 136 -23.88 8.45 -6.63
N LYS A 137 -23.42 9.16 -5.58
CA LYS A 137 -24.25 9.52 -4.42
C LYS A 137 -25.09 10.78 -4.59
N GLN A 138 -24.72 11.74 -5.45
CA GLN A 138 -25.55 12.94 -5.68
C GLN A 138 -26.82 12.66 -6.49
N GLN A 139 -26.92 11.47 -7.09
CA GLN A 139 -28.03 11.06 -7.95
C GLN A 139 -29.01 10.08 -7.28
N GLN A 140 -28.91 9.89 -5.95
CA GLN A 140 -29.96 9.20 -5.20
C GLN A 140 -31.12 10.19 -4.95
N PRO A 141 -32.29 10.01 -5.58
CA PRO A 141 -33.44 10.85 -5.29
C PRO A 141 -33.98 10.43 -3.92
N GLY A 142 -33.98 11.34 -2.94
CA GLY A 142 -34.73 11.18 -1.68
C GLY A 142 -33.95 11.21 -0.37
N GLY A 143 -32.76 11.83 -0.29
CA GLY A 143 -32.16 12.20 1.00
C GLY A 143 -32.64 13.59 1.44
N PRO A 144 -33.05 13.82 2.71
CA PRO A 144 -33.66 15.08 3.11
C PRO A 144 -32.69 16.24 2.91
N GLU A 145 -33.14 17.28 2.21
CA GLU A 145 -32.46 18.57 2.20
C GLU A 145 -32.23 19.00 3.65
N ARG A 146 -30.97 19.11 4.06
CA ARG A 146 -30.67 19.78 5.33
C ARG A 146 -30.94 21.27 5.10
N PRO A 147 -31.89 21.89 5.82
CA PRO A 147 -32.11 23.33 5.70
C PRO A 147 -30.82 24.05 6.03
N GLY A 148 -30.49 25.07 5.22
CA GLY A 148 -29.31 25.90 5.42
C GLY A 148 -29.20 26.35 6.87
N VAL A 149 -28.05 26.08 7.48
CA VAL A 149 -27.71 26.60 8.80
C VAL A 149 -27.60 28.12 8.64
N ILE A 150 -28.69 28.82 8.92
CA ILE A 150 -28.68 30.27 9.10
C ILE A 150 -27.89 30.53 10.38
N LEU A 151 -26.62 30.90 10.22
CA LEU A 151 -25.84 31.49 11.29
C LEU A 151 -26.49 32.84 11.62
N LYS A 152 -27.26 32.87 12.71
CA LYS A 152 -27.79 34.09 13.28
C LYS A 152 -26.63 34.84 13.93
N GLU A 153 -26.17 35.91 13.30
CA GLU A 153 -25.21 36.87 13.84
C GLU A 153 -25.62 37.29 15.27
N PRO A 154 -24.76 37.16 16.30
CA PRO A 154 -25.07 37.65 17.63
C PRO A 154 -25.02 39.19 17.64
N GLY A 155 -26.12 39.78 18.10
CA GLY A 155 -26.38 41.22 18.04
C GLY A 155 -25.33 42.08 18.73
N ASN A 156 -25.06 43.21 18.07
CA ASN A 156 -24.34 44.37 18.56
C ASN A 156 -25.07 45.02 19.75
N PRO A 157 -24.47 45.14 20.95
CA PRO A 157 -24.98 46.02 21.98
C PRO A 157 -24.49 47.45 21.73
N ARG A 158 -25.43 48.39 21.73
CA ARG A 158 -25.16 49.84 21.83
C ARG A 158 -24.61 50.19 23.20
#